data_AF-A0A2M7PDU3-F1
#
_entry.id   AF-A0A2M7PDU3-F1
#
_cell.length_a   1.000
_cell.length_b   1.000
_cell.length_c   1.000
_cell.angle_alpha   90.00
_cell.angle_beta   90.00
_cell.angle_gamma   90.00
#
_symmetry.space_group_name_H-M   'P 1'
#
loop_
_entity.id
_entity.type
_entity.pdbx_description
1 polymer ?
#
loop_
_entity_poly.entity_id
_entity_poly.type
_entity_poly.pdbx_seq_one_letter_code
_entity_poly.pdbx_strand_id
1 'polypeptide(L)'
;MFDFFIREILIALTVGHELVAPEILPFEIGNALSVMVKRSRITPEEALSVFDILQQVPVELRPVEIRKALRLAVEYQIYAYDAYWLECAARLHLPILTLDQEMRMRARDMGIKIIEVKKRKPISAPRQENTWRKC
;
A
#
# COMPACT_ATOMS: atom_id res chain seq x y z
N MET A 1 -13.65 -14.46 -0.94
CA MET A 1 -14.35 -13.57 -1.91
C MET A 1 -13.88 -12.12 -1.83
N PHE A 2 -13.63 -11.55 -0.64
CA PHE A 2 -13.11 -10.18 -0.48
C PHE A 2 -11.65 -10.01 -0.93
N ASP A 3 -10.81 -11.00 -0.65
CA ASP A 3 -9.36 -10.99 -0.92
C ASP A 3 -9.02 -10.93 -2.42
N PHE A 4 -9.67 -11.78 -3.22
CA PHE A 4 -9.48 -11.82 -4.68
C PHE A 4 -9.75 -10.46 -5.35
N PHE A 5 -10.76 -9.75 -4.88
CA PHE A 5 -11.14 -8.46 -5.46
C PHE A 5 -10.10 -7.36 -5.17
N ILE A 6 -9.53 -7.34 -3.97
CA ILE A 6 -8.48 -6.37 -3.61
C ILE A 6 -7.22 -6.63 -4.42
N ARG A 7 -6.86 -7.90 -4.62
CA ARG A 7 -5.72 -8.30 -5.46
C ARG A 7 -5.83 -7.72 -6.87
N GLU A 8 -6.95 -7.91 -7.55
CA GLU A 8 -7.13 -7.41 -8.93
C GLU A 8 -7.03 -5.88 -9.03
N ILE A 9 -7.54 -5.16 -8.02
CA ILE A 9 -7.40 -3.70 -7.99
C ILE A 9 -5.94 -3.30 -7.81
N LEU A 10 -5.21 -3.93 -6.88
CA LEU A 10 -3.81 -3.60 -6.64
C LEU A 10 -2.96 -3.83 -7.89
N ILE A 11 -3.20 -4.93 -8.61
CA ILE A 11 -2.55 -5.18 -9.89
C ILE A 11 -2.91 -4.07 -10.89
N ALA A 12 -4.20 -3.77 -11.06
CA ALA A 12 -4.63 -2.73 -12.00
C ALA A 12 -4.09 -1.34 -11.68
N LEU A 13 -3.91 -1.00 -10.39
CA LEU A 13 -3.36 0.29 -9.94
C LEU A 13 -1.85 0.39 -10.12
N THR A 14 -1.14 -0.73 -10.24
CA THR A 14 0.32 -0.78 -10.31
C THR A 14 0.84 -1.03 -11.73
N VAL A 15 0.01 -1.60 -12.61
CA VAL A 15 0.35 -1.77 -14.04
C VAL A 15 0.66 -0.42 -14.69
N GLY A 16 1.78 -0.36 -15.40
CA GLY A 16 2.24 0.84 -16.12
C GLY A 16 2.78 1.97 -15.24
N HIS A 17 2.98 1.72 -13.94
CA HIS A 17 3.54 2.68 -13.00
C HIS A 17 4.89 2.20 -12.48
N GLU A 18 5.79 3.15 -12.21
CA GLU A 18 7.02 2.89 -11.46
C GLU A 18 6.69 2.85 -9.97
N LEU A 19 7.13 1.79 -9.30
CA LEU A 19 6.91 1.61 -7.86
C LEU A 19 8.15 2.07 -7.11
N VAL A 20 7.93 2.89 -6.09
CA VAL A 20 8.99 3.39 -5.21
C VAL A 20 8.63 3.04 -3.77
N ALA A 21 9.61 2.58 -3.01
CA ALA A 21 9.45 2.25 -1.60
C ALA A 21 10.68 2.68 -0.79
N PRO A 22 10.56 2.91 0.53
CA PRO A 22 11.72 3.03 1.40
C PRO A 22 12.53 1.72 1.43
N GLU A 23 13.85 1.82 1.60
CA GLU A 23 14.77 0.68 1.68
C GLU A 23 14.50 -0.30 2.83
N ILE A 24 13.60 0.07 3.75
CA ILE A 24 13.11 -0.80 4.82
C ILE A 24 12.15 -1.89 4.33
N LEU A 25 11.56 -1.75 3.12
CA LEU A 25 10.55 -2.68 2.60
C LEU A 25 10.95 -4.17 2.68
N PRO A 26 12.17 -4.60 2.29
CA PRO A 26 12.58 -6.00 2.43
C PRO A 26 12.56 -6.51 3.88
N PHE A 27 12.84 -5.64 4.86
CA PHE A 27 12.80 -5.99 6.28
C PHE A 27 11.36 -6.16 6.77
N GLU A 28 10.43 -5.34 6.29
CA GLU A 28 8.99 -5.51 6.56
C GLU A 28 8.45 -6.80 5.95
N ILE A 29 8.83 -7.12 4.71
CA ILE A 29 8.49 -8.39 4.06
C ILE A 29 9.02 -9.56 4.88
N GLY A 30 10.30 -9.53 5.27
CA GLY A 30 10.91 -10.57 6.11
C GLY A 30 10.21 -10.74 7.45
N ASN A 31 9.85 -9.63 8.12
CA ASN A 31 9.10 -9.68 9.37
C ASN A 31 7.71 -10.31 9.16
N ALA A 32 6.97 -9.87 8.15
CA ALA A 32 5.64 -10.39 7.83
C ALA A 32 5.67 -11.91 7.56
N LEU A 33 6.61 -12.38 6.72
CA LEU A 33 6.80 -13.79 6.44
C LEU A 33 7.17 -14.58 7.69
N SER A 34 8.08 -14.07 8.53
CA SER A 34 8.45 -14.72 9.79
C SER A 34 7.27 -14.87 10.75
N VAL A 35 6.38 -13.87 10.80
CA VAL A 35 5.15 -13.90 11.61
C VAL A 35 4.17 -14.94 11.06
N MET A 36 4.05 -15.07 9.73
CA MET A 36 3.20 -16.08 9.11
C MET A 36 3.69 -17.50 9.42
N VAL A 37 5.00 -17.75 9.36
CA VAL A 37 5.60 -19.03 9.75
C VAL A 37 5.38 -19.32 11.24
N LYS A 38 5.65 -18.35 12.13
CA LYS A 38 5.41 -18.49 13.58
C LYS A 38 3.96 -18.81 13.93
N ARG A 39 3.02 -18.36 13.09
CA ARG A 39 1.58 -18.61 13.24
C ARG A 39 1.11 -19.86 12.48
N SER A 40 2.03 -20.68 11.98
CA SER A 40 1.76 -21.89 11.19
C SER A 40 0.82 -21.65 10.00
N ARG A 41 0.93 -20.48 9.35
CA ARG A 41 0.13 -20.11 8.17
C ARG A 41 0.78 -20.55 6.85
N ILE A 42 2.11 -20.63 6.85
CA ILE A 42 2.96 -21.09 5.74
C ILE A 42 4.16 -21.85 6.32
N THR A 43 4.82 -22.68 5.52
CA THR A 43 6.07 -23.34 5.89
C THR A 43 7.28 -22.40 5.76
N PRO A 44 8.42 -22.70 6.40
CA PRO A 44 9.66 -21.96 6.18
C PRO A 44 10.09 -21.90 4.70
N GLU A 45 9.92 -23.01 3.97
CA GLU A 45 10.30 -23.13 2.56
C GLU A 45 9.37 -22.28 1.68
N GLU A 46 8.07 -22.26 1.98
CA GLU A 46 7.10 -21.38 1.32
C GLU A 46 7.45 -19.91 1.57
N ALA A 47 7.85 -19.54 2.80
CA ALA A 47 8.25 -18.18 3.11
C ALA A 47 9.46 -17.71 2.29
N LEU A 48 10.50 -18.54 2.18
CA LEU A 48 11.67 -18.24 1.35
C LEU A 48 11.30 -18.13 -0.13
N SER A 49 10.47 -19.06 -0.63
CA SER A 49 10.00 -19.04 -2.02
C SER A 49 9.20 -17.77 -2.34
N VAL A 50 8.33 -17.34 -1.41
CA VAL A 50 7.57 -16.09 -1.56
C VAL A 50 8.51 -14.88 -1.55
N PHE A 51 9.52 -14.86 -0.69
CA PHE A 51 10.51 -13.79 -0.67
C PHE A 51 11.22 -13.65 -2.02
N ASP A 52 11.68 -14.76 -2.60
CA ASP A 52 12.37 -14.78 -3.89
C ASP A 52 11.47 -14.31 -5.05
N ILE A 53 10.18 -14.62 -5.01
CA ILE A 53 9.19 -14.12 -5.97
C ILE A 53 9.01 -12.60 -5.80
N LEU A 54 8.93 -12.10 -4.57
CA LEU A 54 8.75 -10.67 -4.30
C LEU A 54 9.95 -9.83 -4.78
N GLN A 55 11.16 -10.38 -4.76
CA GLN A 55 12.35 -9.68 -5.29
C GLN A 55 12.29 -9.44 -6.81
N GLN A 56 11.42 -10.14 -7.53
CA GLN A 56 11.24 -9.96 -8.98
C GLN A 56 10.32 -8.79 -9.32
N VAL A 57 9.60 -8.23 -8.33
CA VAL A 57 8.75 -7.06 -8.55
C VAL A 57 9.63 -5.81 -8.66
N PRO A 58 9.53 -5.02 -9.76
CA PRO A 58 10.38 -3.87 -9.98
C PRO A 58 9.96 -2.70 -9.07
N VAL A 59 10.54 -2.66 -7.87
CA VAL A 59 10.36 -1.57 -6.90
C VAL A 59 11.70 -0.87 -6.71
N GLU A 60 11.75 0.42 -6.97
CA GLU A 60 12.92 1.25 -6.65
C GLU A 60 12.96 1.51 -5.15
N LEU A 61 14.00 1.00 -4.48
CA LEU A 61 14.23 1.25 -3.06
C LEU A 61 14.98 2.57 -2.87
N ARG A 62 14.45 3.43 -2.00
CA ARG A 62 15.01 4.75 -1.68
C ARG A 62 15.48 4.80 -0.22
N PRO A 63 16.63 5.44 0.05
CA PRO A 63 17.10 5.63 1.42
C PRO A 63 16.13 6.51 2.20
N VAL A 64 16.07 6.29 3.51
CA VAL A 64 15.19 7.02 4.42
C VAL A 64 15.99 8.01 5.26
N GLU A 65 15.50 9.23 5.38
CA GLU A 65 16.08 10.21 6.30
C GLU A 65 15.63 9.93 7.74
N ILE A 66 16.33 9.03 8.43
CA ILE A 66 15.96 8.50 9.76
C ILE A 66 15.62 9.62 10.75
N ARG A 67 16.40 10.70 10.78
CA ARG A 67 16.15 11.83 11.70
C ARG A 67 14.84 12.57 11.36
N LYS A 68 14.48 12.69 10.08
CA LYS A 68 13.19 13.27 9.66
C LYS A 68 12.04 12.33 10.02
N ALA A 69 12.17 11.05 9.71
CA ALA A 69 11.16 10.06 10.05
C ALA A 69 10.93 9.96 11.57
N LEU A 70 11.99 10.03 12.39
CA LEU A 70 11.85 10.04 13.84
C LEU A 70 11.05 11.27 14.34
N ARG A 71 11.23 12.44 13.72
CA ARG A 71 10.41 13.61 14.05
C ARG A 71 8.94 13.36 13.73
N LEU A 72 8.64 12.81 12.55
CA LEU A 72 7.26 12.44 12.18
C LEU A 72 6.67 11.42 13.16
N ALA A 73 7.45 10.41 13.56
CA ALA A 73 7.02 9.41 14.52
C ALA A 73 6.60 10.03 15.87
N VAL A 74 7.39 10.97 16.37
CA VAL A 74 7.09 11.71 17.61
C VAL A 74 5.91 12.65 17.43
N GLU A 75 5.85 13.40 16.33
CA GLU A 75 4.79 14.38 16.06
C GLU A 75 3.42 13.73 15.91
N TYR A 76 3.35 12.65 15.13
CA TYR A 76 2.11 11.94 14.84
C TYR A 76 1.81 10.78 15.81
N GLN A 77 2.70 10.53 16.78
CA GLN A 77 2.60 9.42 17.74
C GLN A 77 2.43 8.05 17.05
N ILE A 78 3.24 7.79 16.03
CA ILE A 78 3.26 6.55 15.25
C ILE A 78 4.60 5.82 15.37
N TYR A 79 4.65 4.56 14.95
CA TYR A 79 5.90 3.82 14.93
C TYR A 79 6.85 4.34 13.85
N ALA A 80 8.15 4.17 14.08
CA ALA A 80 9.18 4.61 13.15
C ALA A 80 9.03 3.95 11.76
N TYR A 81 8.60 2.69 11.70
CA TYR A 81 8.31 1.99 10.44
C TYR A 81 7.27 2.73 9.60
N ASP A 82 6.15 3.13 10.21
CA ASP A 82 5.12 3.89 9.50
C ASP A 82 5.65 5.26 9.06
N ALA A 83 6.44 5.90 9.92
CA ALA A 83 7.05 7.18 9.62
C ALA A 83 8.08 7.11 8.47
N TYR A 84 8.73 5.97 8.23
CA TYR A 84 9.65 5.79 7.09
C TYR A 84 8.92 5.88 5.75
N TRP A 85 7.73 5.30 5.66
CA TRP A 85 6.89 5.40 4.48
C TRP A 85 6.40 6.83 4.24
N LEU A 86 5.93 7.50 5.30
CA LEU A 86 5.45 8.88 5.22
C LEU A 86 6.57 9.86 4.86
N GLU A 87 7.77 9.69 5.45
CA GLU A 87 8.96 10.49 5.11
C GLU A 87 9.32 10.34 3.65
N CYS A 88 9.41 9.09 3.17
CA CYS A 88 9.78 8.79 1.80
C CYS A 88 8.79 9.42 0.79
N ALA A 89 7.49 9.21 1.00
CA ALA A 89 6.46 9.77 0.14
C ALA A 89 6.43 11.31 0.17
N ALA A 90 6.53 11.92 1.35
CA ALA A 90 6.55 13.38 1.49
C ALA A 90 7.77 13.99 0.81
N ARG A 91 8.96 13.44 1.03
CA ARG A 91 10.21 13.96 0.45
C ARG A 91 10.23 13.83 -1.08
N LEU A 92 9.72 12.72 -1.61
CA LEU A 92 9.67 12.46 -3.05
C LEU A 92 8.44 13.06 -3.73
N HIS A 93 7.51 13.64 -2.98
CA HIS A 93 6.24 14.17 -3.47
C HIS A 93 5.40 13.13 -4.23
N LEU A 94 5.49 11.86 -3.79
CA LEU A 94 4.82 10.73 -4.42
C LEU A 94 3.52 10.39 -3.67
N PRO A 95 2.49 9.89 -4.37
CA PRO A 95 1.30 9.39 -3.70
C PRO A 95 1.58 8.06 -2.99
N ILE A 96 0.85 7.80 -1.90
CA ILE A 96 0.92 6.51 -1.19
C ILE A 96 -0.21 5.59 -1.65
N LEU A 97 0.14 4.35 -1.98
CA LEU A 97 -0.78 3.22 -2.11
C LEU A 97 -0.64 2.32 -0.88
N THR A 98 -1.67 2.24 -0.05
CA THR A 98 -1.65 1.39 1.15
C THR A 98 -3.03 0.86 1.53
N LEU A 99 -3.06 -0.38 2.01
CA LEU A 99 -4.25 -1.00 2.60
C LEU A 99 -4.43 -0.61 4.07
N ASP A 100 -3.40 -0.07 4.72
CA ASP A 100 -3.46 0.39 6.10
C ASP A 100 -4.30 1.68 6.24
N GLN A 101 -5.29 1.65 7.12
CA GLN A 101 -6.21 2.78 7.30
C GLN A 101 -5.58 3.94 8.08
N GLU A 102 -4.74 3.64 9.06
CA GLU A 102 -4.07 4.65 9.87
C GLU A 102 -3.05 5.41 9.02
N MET A 103 -2.23 4.69 8.23
CA MET A 103 -1.31 5.28 7.27
C MET A 103 -2.02 6.23 6.30
N ARG A 104 -3.19 5.85 5.77
CA ARG A 104 -3.99 6.73 4.90
C ARG A 104 -4.43 8.00 5.61
N MET A 105 -4.82 7.92 6.89
CA MET A 105 -5.22 9.10 7.66
C MET A 105 -4.03 10.04 7.87
N ARG A 106 -2.89 9.52 8.34
CA ARG A 106 -1.68 10.32 8.57
C ARG A 106 -1.14 10.97 7.31
N ALA A 107 -1.12 10.22 6.21
CA ALA A 107 -0.73 10.75 4.91
C ALA A 107 -1.62 11.92 4.46
N ARG A 108 -2.95 11.83 4.67
CA ARG A 108 -3.86 12.95 4.38
C ARG A 108 -3.61 14.16 5.28
N ASP A 109 -3.36 13.95 6.58
CA ASP A 109 -3.01 15.03 7.51
C ASP A 109 -1.73 15.77 7.08
N MET A 110 -0.80 15.04 6.44
CA MET A 110 0.43 15.57 5.86
C MET A 110 0.28 16.16 4.45
N GLY A 111 -0.91 16.12 3.86
CA GLY A 111 -1.15 16.57 2.47
C GLY A 111 -0.58 15.64 1.39
N ILE A 112 -0.20 14.41 1.74
CA ILE A 112 0.27 13.39 0.80
C ILE A 112 -0.94 12.82 0.05
N LYS A 113 -0.83 12.72 -1.28
CA LYS A 113 -1.89 12.13 -2.12
C LYS A 113 -2.03 10.64 -1.82
N ILE A 114 -3.28 10.15 -1.77
CA ILE A 114 -3.58 8.73 -1.56
C ILE A 114 -4.14 8.11 -2.84
N ILE A 115 -3.61 6.95 -3.22
CA ILE A 115 -4.20 6.10 -4.25
C ILE A 115 -5.28 5.23 -3.59
N GLU A 116 -6.53 5.49 -3.93
CA GLU A 116 -7.69 4.86 -3.32
C GLU A 116 -7.95 3.45 -3.89
N VAL A 117 -7.90 2.43 -3.03
CA VAL A 117 -8.29 1.05 -3.36
C VAL A 117 -9.82 0.91 -3.20
N LYS A 118 -10.58 1.47 -4.15
CA LYS A 118 -12.05 1.45 -4.10
C LYS A 118 -12.63 0.22 -4.77
N LYS A 119 -13.67 -0.34 -4.16
CA LYS A 119 -14.64 -1.16 -4.89
C LYS A 119 -15.22 -0.32 -6.04
N ARG A 120 -14.94 -0.68 -7.29
CA ARG A 120 -15.81 -0.22 -8.39
C ARG A 120 -17.24 -0.62 -8.00
N LYS A 121 -18.16 0.35 -7.96
CA LYS A 121 -19.57 0.00 -8.16
C LYS A 121 -19.62 -0.76 -9.50
N PRO A 122 -20.37 -1.87 -9.63
CA PRO A 122 -20.61 -2.43 -10.95
C PRO A 122 -21.04 -1.28 -11.84
N ILE A 123 -20.45 -1.18 -13.03
CA ILE A 123 -20.95 -0.30 -14.07
C ILE A 123 -22.40 -0.72 -14.23
N SER A 124 -23.33 0.07 -13.69
CA SER A 124 -24.74 -0.16 -13.90
C SER A 124 -24.90 -0.18 -15.41
N ALA A 125 -25.39 -1.31 -15.93
CA ALA A 125 -25.77 -1.47 -17.32
C ALA A 125 -26.52 -0.20 -17.79
N PRO A 126 -26.38 0.21 -19.06
CA PRO A 126 -27.06 1.39 -19.56
C PRO A 126 -28.53 1.32 -19.15
N ARG A 127 -28.99 2.34 -18.41
CA ARG A 127 -30.41 2.51 -18.08
C ARG A 127 -31.15 2.41 -19.41
N GLN A 128 -31.95 1.35 -19.58
CA GLN A 128 -32.95 1.37 -20.62
C GLN A 128 -33.80 2.60 -20.39
N GLU A 129 -33.74 3.44 -21.41
CA GLU A 129 -34.50 4.66 -21.59
C GLU A 129 -35.99 4.30 -21.60
N ASN A 130 -36.66 4.45 -20.47
CA ASN A 130 -38.10 4.36 -20.36
C ASN A 130 -38.58 5.50 -19.44
N THR A 131 -39.13 6.53 -20.10
CA THR A 131 -40.30 7.32 -19.71
C THR A 131 -40.37 7.82 -18.25
N TRP A 132 -40.32 9.15 -18.05
CA TRP A 132 -41.46 10.02 -17.64
C TRP A 132 -40.98 11.43 -17.23
N ARG A 133 -41.60 12.42 -17.92
CA ARG A 133 -41.85 13.86 -17.68
C ARG A 133 -41.07 14.65 -16.59
N LYS A 134 -40.55 15.80 -17.04
CA LYS A 134 -40.15 16.98 -16.25
C LYS A 134 -41.27 17.49 -15.33
N CYS A 135 -40.87 17.85 -14.11
CA CYS A 135 -41.18 19.15 -13.50
C CYS A 135 -39.84 19.82 -13.19
#